data_AF-R6AJT3-F1
#
_entry.id   AF-R6AJT3-F1
#
_cell.length_a   1.000
_cell.length_b   1.000
_cell.length_c   1.000
_cell.angle_alpha   90.00
_cell.angle_beta   90.00
_cell.angle_gamma   90.00
#
_symmetry.space_group_name_H-M   'P 1'
#
loop_
_entity.id
_entity.type
_entity.pdbx_description
1 polymer ?
#
loop_
_entity_poly.entity_id
_entity_poly.type
_entity_poly.pdbx_seq_one_letter_code
_entity_poly.pdbx_strand_id
1 'polypeptide(L)'
;MSDNKNVNNKEKGFVVGGYTFKTKQEAQEAKDEMNAIKYLSGKTDSKDPKQVYVLYNKIIDRQLFYTSIGLNYLKNLQQFLYNSPDIPDDKIKPIPVKSETQAAIDRRRERNEHRSELHTLSIQVAKYKNNYMRIMIVNVFLVIALIAMFFILKTGSNSNVINYEVNVQNKYSSWQTELESKEAKLKEKEKELNSREAELESKQSLKSSSQQSTK
;
A
#
# COMPACT_ATOMS: atom_id res chain seq x y z
N MET A 1 46.10 -24.08 14.98
CA MET A 1 46.32 -23.01 13.99
C MET A 1 46.94 -23.66 12.77
N SER A 2 46.15 -23.95 11.73
CA SER A 2 46.64 -24.57 10.50
C SER A 2 46.65 -23.51 9.40
N ASP A 3 47.82 -23.29 8.83
CA ASP A 3 48.12 -22.32 7.79
C ASP A 3 47.27 -22.54 6.54
N ASN A 4 46.40 -21.57 6.23
CA ASN A 4 45.68 -21.49 4.96
C ASN A 4 46.61 -20.90 3.88
N LYS A 5 47.47 -21.74 3.32
CA LYS A 5 48.17 -21.48 2.05
C LYS A 5 47.40 -22.14 0.91
N ASN A 6 46.39 -21.47 0.37
CA ASN A 6 46.00 -21.68 -1.03
C ASN A 6 45.27 -20.46 -1.65
N VAL A 7 46.01 -19.37 -1.82
CA VAL A 7 45.64 -18.33 -2.78
C VAL A 7 46.89 -18.04 -3.59
N ASN A 8 47.13 -18.81 -4.65
CA ASN A 8 47.89 -18.40 -5.85
C ASN A 8 48.18 -19.58 -6.80
N ASN A 9 47.40 -19.75 -7.87
CA ASN A 9 47.95 -20.01 -9.22
C ASN A 9 46.93 -19.84 -10.38
N LYS A 10 47.03 -18.70 -11.07
CA LYS A 10 47.01 -18.52 -12.54
C LYS A 10 45.93 -19.23 -13.39
N GLU A 11 44.83 -18.53 -13.64
CA GLU A 11 44.31 -18.42 -15.02
C GLU A 11 44.87 -17.13 -15.63
N LYS A 12 46.14 -17.14 -16.04
CA LYS A 12 46.67 -16.03 -16.85
C LYS A 12 46.04 -16.14 -18.23
N GLY A 13 44.91 -15.45 -18.42
CA GLY A 13 44.28 -15.34 -19.73
C GLY A 13 45.27 -14.83 -20.77
N PHE A 14 45.07 -15.23 -22.02
CA PHE A 14 45.94 -14.85 -23.12
C PHE A 14 45.56 -13.43 -23.57
N VAL A 15 46.49 -12.48 -23.49
CA VAL A 15 46.22 -11.07 -23.81
C VAL A 15 46.68 -10.74 -25.23
N VAL A 16 45.77 -10.21 -26.06
CA VAL A 16 46.07 -9.76 -27.42
C VAL A 16 45.31 -8.46 -27.69
N GLY A 17 46.00 -7.43 -28.19
CA GLY A 17 45.37 -6.16 -28.58
C GLY A 17 44.56 -5.45 -27.49
N GLY A 18 44.90 -5.67 -26.21
CA GLY A 18 44.17 -5.12 -25.06
C GLY A 18 42.97 -5.96 -24.58
N TYR A 19 42.66 -7.07 -25.23
CA TYR A 19 41.62 -8.02 -24.82
C TYR A 19 42.24 -9.27 -24.17
N THR A 20 41.56 -9.82 -23.17
CA THR A 20 41.94 -11.07 -22.52
C THR A 20 41.04 -12.20 -23.02
N PHE A 21 41.66 -13.28 -23.51
CA PHE A 21 41.00 -14.47 -24.03
C PHE A 21 41.17 -15.64 -23.06
N LYS A 22 40.17 -16.52 -23.03
CA LYS A 22 40.16 -17.68 -22.14
C LYS A 22 41.03 -18.80 -22.69
N THR A 23 41.03 -18.97 -24.00
CA THR A 23 41.76 -20.05 -24.67
C THR A 23 42.93 -19.51 -25.50
N LYS A 24 43.95 -20.35 -25.67
CA LYS A 24 45.10 -20.04 -26.55
C LYS A 24 44.66 -19.91 -28.01
N GLN A 25 43.67 -20.70 -28.43
CA GLN A 25 43.14 -20.67 -29.78
C GLN A 25 42.47 -19.33 -30.09
N GLU A 26 41.56 -18.87 -29.24
CA GLU A 26 40.91 -17.56 -29.41
C GLU A 26 41.93 -16.41 -29.46
N ALA A 27 42.97 -16.48 -28.63
CA ALA A 27 44.04 -15.48 -28.66
C ALA A 27 44.86 -15.53 -29.95
N GLN A 28 45.12 -16.72 -30.50
CA GLN A 28 45.82 -16.87 -31.76
C GLN A 28 44.97 -16.32 -32.91
N GLU A 29 43.68 -16.66 -32.96
CA GLU A 29 42.72 -16.09 -33.92
C GLU A 29 42.70 -14.57 -33.81
N ALA A 30 42.64 -14.01 -32.59
CA ALA A 30 42.65 -12.57 -32.38
C ALA A 30 43.95 -11.90 -32.85
N LYS A 31 45.08 -12.59 -32.72
CA LYS A 31 46.38 -12.12 -33.21
C LYS A 31 46.42 -12.13 -34.74
N ASP A 32 45.87 -13.15 -35.37
CA ASP A 32 45.80 -13.28 -36.82
C ASP A 32 44.85 -12.23 -37.42
N GLU A 33 43.69 -12.01 -36.78
CA GLU A 33 42.78 -10.92 -37.12
C GLU A 33 43.45 -9.55 -36.97
N MET A 34 44.19 -9.30 -35.89
CA MET A 34 44.91 -8.05 -35.69
C MET A 34 45.93 -7.80 -36.82
N ASN A 35 46.64 -8.84 -37.27
CA ASN A 35 47.57 -8.72 -38.41
C ASN A 35 46.82 -8.47 -39.72
N ALA A 36 45.69 -9.16 -39.94
CA ALA A 36 44.85 -8.95 -41.11
C ALA A 36 44.28 -7.54 -41.15
N ILE A 37 43.81 -7.00 -40.02
CA ILE A 37 43.35 -5.61 -39.88
C ILE A 37 44.47 -4.66 -40.25
N LYS A 38 45.69 -4.84 -39.72
CA LYS A 38 46.85 -4.00 -40.06
C LYS A 38 47.17 -4.01 -41.55
N TYR A 39 47.05 -5.16 -42.21
CA TYR A 39 47.24 -5.28 -43.66
C TYR A 39 46.14 -4.56 -44.44
N LEU A 40 44.88 -4.78 -44.09
CA LEU A 40 43.72 -4.17 -44.76
C LEU A 40 43.69 -2.66 -44.57
N SER A 41 43.99 -2.17 -43.37
CA SER A 41 44.08 -0.74 -43.06
C SER A 41 45.24 -0.06 -43.78
N GLY A 42 46.34 -0.78 -44.03
CA GLY A 42 47.47 -0.26 -44.81
C GLY A 42 47.19 -0.20 -46.30
N LYS A 43 46.29 -1.04 -46.82
CA LYS A 43 45.95 -1.11 -48.25
C LYS A 43 44.72 -0.28 -48.66
N THR A 44 43.92 0.14 -47.69
CA THR A 44 42.66 0.87 -47.91
C THR A 44 42.80 2.29 -47.42
N ASP A 45 42.44 3.28 -48.24
CA ASP A 45 42.38 4.65 -47.77
C ASP A 45 41.22 4.80 -46.78
N SER A 46 41.55 4.94 -45.50
CA SER A 46 40.58 5.05 -44.41
C SER A 46 39.85 6.40 -44.40
N LYS A 47 40.22 7.34 -45.28
CA LYS A 47 39.57 8.65 -45.42
C LYS A 47 38.48 8.66 -46.49
N ASP A 48 38.48 7.70 -47.42
CA ASP A 48 37.51 7.61 -48.51
C ASP A 48 36.31 6.73 -48.08
N PRO A 49 35.10 7.31 -47.89
CA PRO A 49 33.90 6.56 -47.49
C PRO A 49 33.56 5.40 -48.42
N LYS A 50 33.79 5.55 -49.73
CA LYS A 50 33.45 4.51 -50.72
C LYS A 50 34.38 3.31 -50.57
N GLN A 51 35.66 3.53 -50.34
CA GLN A 51 36.61 2.44 -50.08
C GLN A 51 36.33 1.75 -48.75
N VAL A 52 36.02 2.51 -47.70
CA VAL A 52 35.63 1.96 -46.41
C VAL A 52 34.37 1.10 -46.54
N TYR A 53 33.41 1.51 -47.37
CA TYR A 53 32.18 0.75 -47.63
C TYR A 53 32.44 -0.58 -48.34
N VAL A 54 33.28 -0.57 -49.37
CA VAL A 54 33.68 -1.79 -50.09
C VAL A 54 34.43 -2.74 -49.16
N LEU A 55 35.34 -2.22 -48.33
CA LEU A 55 36.08 -2.99 -47.35
C LEU A 55 35.13 -3.61 -46.31
N TYR A 56 34.24 -2.79 -45.74
CA TYR A 56 33.26 -3.22 -44.74
C TYR A 56 32.39 -4.37 -45.26
N ASN A 57 31.76 -4.20 -46.42
CA ASN A 57 30.93 -5.24 -47.01
C ASN A 57 31.72 -6.50 -47.33
N LYS A 58 32.96 -6.38 -47.86
CA LYS A 58 33.80 -7.55 -48.13
C LYS A 58 34.12 -8.35 -46.87
N ILE A 59 34.37 -7.67 -45.75
CA ILE A 59 34.66 -8.34 -44.46
C ILE A 59 33.40 -9.04 -43.95
N ILE A 60 32.25 -8.37 -44.01
CA ILE A 60 30.95 -8.92 -43.56
C ILE A 60 30.57 -10.15 -44.40
N ASP A 61 30.62 -10.04 -45.73
CA ASP A 61 30.21 -11.10 -46.64
C ASP A 61 31.08 -12.36 -46.53
N ARG A 62 32.36 -12.20 -46.17
CA ARG A 62 33.31 -13.30 -45.98
C ARG A 62 33.44 -13.74 -44.52
N GLN A 63 32.76 -13.06 -43.59
CA GLN A 63 32.85 -13.29 -42.15
C GLN A 63 34.30 -13.45 -41.65
N LEU A 64 35.21 -12.58 -42.12
CA LEU A 64 36.65 -12.71 -41.82
C LEU A 64 37.00 -12.50 -40.35
N PHE A 65 36.13 -11.82 -39.61
CA PHE A 65 36.37 -11.39 -38.24
C PHE A 65 35.25 -11.85 -37.31
N TYR A 66 35.65 -12.50 -36.23
CA TYR A 66 34.78 -13.12 -35.23
C TYR A 66 35.28 -12.94 -33.80
N THR A 67 36.52 -12.49 -33.60
CA THR A 67 37.01 -12.12 -32.26
C THR A 67 36.62 -10.69 -31.87
N SER A 68 36.74 -10.36 -30.58
CA SER A 68 36.46 -9.02 -30.06
C SER A 68 37.27 -7.92 -30.76
N ILE A 69 38.49 -8.23 -31.23
CA ILE A 69 39.37 -7.27 -31.93
C ILE A 69 38.81 -6.95 -33.32
N GLY A 70 38.53 -7.97 -34.12
CA GLY A 70 37.98 -7.80 -35.46
C GLY A 70 36.58 -7.18 -35.46
N LEU A 71 35.73 -7.55 -34.49
CA LEU A 71 34.41 -6.94 -34.30
C LEU A 71 34.51 -5.45 -33.92
N ASN A 72 35.49 -5.06 -33.10
CA ASN A 72 35.72 -3.66 -32.77
C ASN A 72 36.13 -2.85 -34.01
N TYR A 73 37.04 -3.40 -34.83
CA TYR A 73 37.44 -2.75 -36.08
C TYR A 73 36.26 -2.59 -37.04
N LEU A 74 35.45 -3.65 -37.23
CA LEU A 74 34.21 -3.57 -38.02
C LEU A 74 33.26 -2.50 -37.49
N LYS A 75 33.11 -2.39 -36.17
CA LYS A 75 32.27 -1.35 -35.55
C LYS A 75 32.80 0.05 -35.84
N ASN A 76 34.12 0.24 -35.81
CA ASN A 76 34.74 1.53 -36.15
C ASN A 76 34.53 1.89 -37.62
N LEU A 77 34.67 0.93 -38.55
CA LEU A 77 34.34 1.13 -39.96
C LEU A 77 32.87 1.48 -40.15
N GLN A 78 31.97 0.75 -39.46
CA GLN A 78 30.54 1.01 -39.50
C GLN A 78 30.21 2.43 -39.03
N GLN A 79 30.83 2.89 -37.93
CA GLN A 79 30.64 4.23 -37.40
C GLN A 79 31.14 5.31 -38.34
N PHE A 80 32.28 5.08 -39.00
CA PHE A 80 32.80 6.00 -40.02
C PHE A 80 31.82 6.15 -41.19
N LEU A 81 31.19 5.06 -41.61
CA LEU A 81 30.19 5.07 -42.68
C LEU A 81 28.92 5.84 -42.28
N TYR A 82 28.41 5.66 -41.05
CA TYR A 82 27.26 6.45 -40.55
C TYR A 82 27.54 7.94 -40.44
N ASN A 83 28.80 8.33 -40.24
CA ASN A 83 29.18 9.74 -40.15
C ASN A 83 29.36 10.39 -41.54
N SER A 84 29.33 9.62 -42.63
CA SER A 84 29.52 10.13 -43.98
C SER A 84 28.17 10.36 -44.66
N PRO A 85 27.92 11.55 -45.23
CA PRO A 85 26.67 11.82 -45.96
C PRO A 85 26.57 11.12 -47.32
N ASP A 86 27.68 10.55 -47.82
CA ASP A 86 27.75 9.94 -49.15
C ASP A 86 27.09 8.56 -49.22
N ILE A 87 26.86 7.91 -48.07
CA ILE A 87 26.39 6.54 -47.97
C ILE A 87 25.13 6.50 -47.13
N PRO A 88 23.98 6.11 -47.70
CA PRO A 88 22.75 5.93 -46.95
C PRO A 88 22.88 4.91 -45.83
N ASP A 89 22.39 5.26 -44.64
CA ASP A 89 22.40 4.41 -43.44
C ASP A 89 21.71 3.05 -43.68
N ASP A 90 20.66 3.03 -44.51
CA ASP A 90 19.89 1.82 -44.84
C ASP A 90 20.71 0.77 -45.61
N LYS A 91 21.79 1.19 -46.29
CA LYS A 91 22.67 0.31 -47.07
C LYS A 91 23.83 -0.26 -46.26
N ILE A 92 23.99 0.16 -45.01
CA ILE A 92 25.07 -0.31 -44.13
C ILE A 92 24.60 -1.60 -43.45
N LYS A 93 25.13 -2.74 -43.90
CA LYS A 93 24.78 -4.07 -43.35
C LYS A 93 25.06 -4.12 -41.85
N PRO A 94 24.23 -4.79 -41.02
CA PRO A 94 24.54 -5.02 -39.61
C PRO A 94 25.71 -6.00 -39.45
N ILE A 95 26.45 -5.87 -38.34
CA ILE A 95 27.55 -6.77 -38.00
C ILE A 95 26.95 -8.06 -37.38
N PRO A 96 27.20 -9.25 -37.96
CA PRO A 96 26.73 -10.49 -37.38
C PRO A 96 27.49 -10.82 -36.09
N VAL A 97 26.77 -11.17 -35.03
CA VAL A 97 27.33 -11.65 -33.76
C VAL A 97 27.17 -13.17 -33.65
N LYS A 98 28.12 -13.84 -32.99
CA LYS A 98 28.03 -15.30 -32.76
C LYS A 98 26.78 -15.62 -31.94
N SER A 99 26.12 -16.74 -32.24
CA SER A 99 24.87 -17.16 -31.58
C SER A 99 25.00 -17.26 -30.07
N GLU A 100 26.16 -17.69 -29.55
CA GLU A 100 26.42 -17.75 -28.10
C GLU A 100 26.43 -16.37 -27.44
N THR A 101 27.01 -15.38 -28.13
CA THR A 101 27.06 -14.00 -27.67
C THR A 101 25.68 -13.37 -27.74
N GLN A 102 24.92 -13.64 -28.81
CA GLN A 102 23.54 -13.20 -28.97
C GLN A 102 22.65 -13.76 -27.85
N ALA A 103 22.72 -15.06 -27.57
CA ALA A 103 21.97 -15.66 -26.47
C ALA A 103 22.33 -15.06 -25.10
N ALA A 104 23.59 -14.67 -24.88
CA ALA A 104 23.98 -13.98 -23.66
C ALA A 104 23.43 -12.54 -23.59
N ILE A 105 23.33 -11.85 -24.72
CA ILE A 105 22.72 -10.51 -24.83
C ILE A 105 21.21 -10.60 -24.59
N ASP A 106 20.53 -11.57 -25.21
CA ASP A 106 19.08 -11.76 -25.06
C ASP A 106 18.73 -12.13 -23.62
N ARG A 107 19.47 -13.05 -22.99
CA ARG A 107 19.31 -13.34 -21.54
C ARG A 107 19.55 -12.13 -20.64
N ARG A 108 20.40 -11.19 -21.03
CA ARG A 108 20.58 -9.93 -20.28
C ARG A 108 19.40 -8.98 -20.51
N ARG A 109 18.91 -8.91 -21.75
CA ARG A 109 17.77 -8.09 -22.13
C ARG A 109 16.49 -8.54 -21.43
N GLU A 110 16.17 -9.82 -21.48
CA GLU A 110 15.04 -10.44 -20.78
C GLU A 110 15.12 -10.16 -19.27
N ARG A 111 16.30 -10.32 -18.65
CA ARG A 111 16.49 -10.00 -17.23
C ARG A 111 16.22 -8.53 -16.91
N ASN A 112 16.65 -7.62 -17.77
CA ASN A 112 16.45 -6.19 -17.57
C ASN A 112 14.98 -5.80 -17.77
N GLU A 113 14.31 -6.38 -18.77
CA GLU A 113 12.87 -6.22 -18.99
C GLU A 113 12.09 -6.74 -17.77
N HIS A 114 12.42 -7.93 -17.27
CA HIS A 114 11.79 -8.49 -16.07
C HIS A 114 12.04 -7.64 -14.82
N ARG A 115 13.24 -7.06 -14.66
CA ARG A 115 13.51 -6.11 -13.57
C ARG A 115 12.71 -4.82 -13.70
N SER A 116 12.50 -4.33 -14.93
CA SER A 116 11.69 -3.14 -15.17
C SER A 116 10.22 -3.39 -14.84
N GLU A 117 9.68 -4.56 -15.20
CA GLU A 117 8.33 -4.98 -14.82
C GLU A 117 8.20 -5.11 -13.30
N LEU A 118 9.15 -5.78 -12.63
CA LEU A 118 9.19 -5.86 -11.17
C LEU A 118 9.28 -4.47 -10.51
N HIS A 119 10.02 -3.53 -11.10
CA HIS A 119 10.08 -2.16 -10.60
C HIS A 119 8.71 -1.47 -10.72
N THR A 120 8.01 -1.61 -11.84
CA THR A 120 6.65 -1.08 -11.99
C THR A 120 5.64 -1.76 -11.05
N LEU A 121 5.74 -3.07 -10.84
CA LEU A 121 4.90 -3.83 -9.91
C LEU A 121 5.14 -3.40 -8.47
N SER A 122 6.40 -3.24 -8.07
CA SER A 122 6.74 -2.80 -6.71
C SER A 122 6.29 -1.35 -6.44
N ILE A 123 6.33 -0.47 -7.44
CA ILE A 123 5.72 0.87 -7.37
C ILE A 123 4.20 0.77 -7.15
N GLN A 124 3.51 -0.11 -7.89
CA GLN A 124 2.06 -0.30 -7.73
C GLN A 124 1.69 -0.88 -6.35
N VAL A 125 2.44 -1.87 -5.87
CA VAL A 125 2.26 -2.45 -4.53
C VAL A 125 2.50 -1.41 -3.43
N ALA A 126 3.53 -0.56 -3.57
CA ALA A 126 3.79 0.52 -2.63
C ALA A 126 2.64 1.54 -2.60
N LYS A 127 2.06 1.87 -3.76
CA LYS A 127 0.90 2.75 -3.88
C LYS A 127 -0.35 2.16 -3.20
N TYR A 128 -0.59 0.85 -3.35
CA TYR A 128 -1.72 0.17 -2.71
C TYR A 128 -1.54 0.04 -1.19
N LYS A 129 -0.33 -0.24 -0.71
CA LYS A 129 -0.01 -0.31 0.73
C LYS A 129 -0.31 1.00 1.44
N ASN A 130 0.02 2.14 0.84
CA ASN A 130 -0.24 3.45 1.44
C ASN A 130 -1.75 3.76 1.57
N ASN A 131 -2.55 3.38 0.57
CA ASN A 131 -4.00 3.55 0.61
C ASN A 131 -4.66 2.61 1.62
N TYR A 132 -4.19 1.36 1.71
CA TYR A 132 -4.66 0.40 2.72
C TYR A 132 -4.38 0.89 4.15
N MET A 133 -3.18 1.42 4.41
CA MET A 133 -2.84 1.98 5.73
C MET A 133 -3.76 3.15 6.10
N ARG A 134 -4.10 4.03 5.14
CA ARG A 134 -5.07 5.11 5.37
C ARG A 134 -6.47 4.57 5.70
N ILE A 135 -6.97 3.59 4.94
CA ILE A 135 -8.28 2.97 5.20
C ILE A 135 -8.29 2.23 6.55
N MET A 136 -7.19 1.56 6.90
CA MET A 136 -7.04 0.89 8.19
C MET A 136 -7.11 1.87 9.36
N ILE A 137 -6.45 3.04 9.25
CA ILE A 137 -6.54 4.11 10.27
C ILE A 137 -7.98 4.60 10.43
N VAL A 138 -8.68 4.87 9.32
CA VAL A 138 -10.10 5.29 9.36
C VAL A 138 -10.97 4.22 10.00
N ASN A 139 -10.74 2.95 9.70
CA ASN A 139 -11.51 1.83 10.27
C ASN A 139 -11.25 1.66 11.78
N VAL A 140 -10.02 1.88 12.25
CA VAL A 140 -9.72 1.87 13.70
C VAL A 140 -10.47 3.01 14.42
N PHE A 141 -10.50 4.20 13.84
CA PHE A 141 -11.31 5.31 14.38
C PHE A 141 -12.81 4.98 14.41
N LEU A 142 -13.33 4.31 13.38
CA LEU A 142 -14.72 3.86 13.34
C LEU A 142 -15.05 2.89 14.50
N VAL A 143 -14.17 1.93 14.77
CA VAL A 143 -14.34 0.98 15.89
C VAL A 143 -14.33 1.72 17.25
N ILE A 144 -13.43 2.70 17.42
CA ILE A 144 -13.39 3.52 18.64
C ILE A 144 -14.68 4.33 18.81
N ALA A 145 -15.23 4.89 17.73
CA ALA A 145 -16.50 5.61 17.77
C ALA A 145 -17.67 4.70 18.19
N LEU A 146 -17.71 3.44 17.72
CA LEU A 146 -18.70 2.45 18.14
C LEU A 146 -18.57 2.09 19.63
N ILE A 147 -17.33 1.93 20.13
CA ILE A 147 -17.07 1.68 21.55
C ILE A 147 -17.53 2.89 22.39
N ALA A 148 -17.18 4.11 21.98
CA ALA A 148 -17.62 5.34 22.65
C ALA A 148 -19.14 5.47 22.67
N MET A 149 -19.82 5.15 21.57
CA MET A 149 -21.28 5.11 21.49
C MET A 149 -21.87 4.09 22.47
N PHE A 150 -21.27 2.90 22.59
CA PHE A 150 -21.69 1.89 23.55
C PHE A 150 -21.50 2.35 25.01
N PHE A 151 -20.40 3.04 25.31
CA PHE A 151 -20.19 3.66 26.62
C PHE A 151 -21.18 4.79 26.91
N ILE A 152 -21.53 5.63 25.92
CA ILE A 152 -22.59 6.64 26.09
C ILE A 152 -23.95 5.97 26.30
N LEU A 153 -24.24 4.85 25.66
CA LEU A 153 -25.48 4.11 25.95
C LEU A 153 -25.50 3.49 27.36
N LYS A 154 -24.35 3.09 27.89
CA LYS A 154 -24.22 2.54 29.24
C LYS A 154 -24.16 3.60 30.35
N THR A 155 -23.46 4.71 30.09
CA THR A 155 -23.24 5.82 31.04
C THR A 155 -24.26 6.94 30.87
N GLY A 156 -24.86 7.05 29.69
CA GLY A 156 -26.01 7.88 29.43
C GLY A 156 -27.17 7.31 30.21
N SER A 157 -27.34 7.89 31.39
CA SER A 157 -28.63 8.00 32.04
C SER A 157 -29.58 8.65 31.03
N ASN A 158 -30.14 7.84 30.12
CA ASN A 158 -31.39 8.17 29.44
C ASN A 158 -32.50 8.10 30.51
N SER A 159 -32.36 8.96 31.51
CA SER A 159 -33.34 9.35 32.50
C SER A 159 -34.37 10.25 31.83
N ASN A 160 -34.95 9.78 30.72
CA ASN A 160 -36.00 10.51 30.03
C ASN A 160 -37.13 9.60 29.52
N VAL A 161 -37.10 8.28 29.78
CA VAL A 161 -38.27 7.43 29.49
C VAL A 161 -38.68 6.52 30.66
N ILE A 162 -37.75 5.87 31.37
CA ILE A 162 -38.10 5.02 32.53
C ILE A 162 -38.46 5.86 33.77
N ASN A 163 -37.90 7.06 33.92
CA ASN A 163 -38.17 7.93 35.08
C ASN A 163 -39.53 8.67 34.96
N TYR A 164 -40.08 8.85 33.77
CA TYR A 164 -41.40 9.48 33.64
C TYR A 164 -42.51 8.58 34.18
N GLU A 165 -42.45 7.29 33.89
CA GLU A 165 -43.44 6.33 34.37
C GLU A 165 -43.41 6.23 35.91
N VAL A 166 -42.22 6.08 36.48
CA VAL A 166 -42.03 6.03 37.94
C VAL A 166 -42.43 7.33 38.62
N ASN A 167 -42.12 8.49 38.05
CA ASN A 167 -42.49 9.78 38.62
C ASN A 167 -44.00 10.05 38.55
N VAL A 168 -44.66 9.64 37.46
CA VAL A 168 -46.13 9.74 37.34
C VAL A 168 -46.79 8.78 38.34
N GLN A 169 -46.30 7.55 38.47
CA GLN A 169 -46.83 6.57 39.41
C GLN A 169 -46.66 7.01 40.87
N ASN A 170 -45.50 7.58 41.23
CA ASN A 170 -45.27 8.13 42.56
C ASN A 170 -46.20 9.31 42.88
N LYS A 171 -46.53 10.14 41.90
CA LYS A 171 -47.51 11.23 42.09
C LYS A 171 -48.92 10.68 42.39
N TYR A 172 -49.37 9.65 41.67
CA TYR A 172 -50.64 8.99 41.97
C TYR A 172 -50.65 8.37 43.38
N SER A 173 -49.57 7.68 43.76
CA SER A 173 -49.43 7.12 45.11
C SER A 173 -49.49 8.21 46.18
N SER A 174 -48.81 9.35 45.97
CA SER A 174 -48.86 10.47 46.93
C SER A 174 -50.25 11.10 47.03
N TRP A 175 -50.97 11.24 45.92
CA TRP A 175 -52.33 11.77 45.93
C TRP A 175 -53.32 10.83 46.61
N GLN A 176 -53.15 9.52 46.43
CA GLN A 176 -53.98 8.54 47.12
C GLN A 176 -53.81 8.64 48.64
N THR A 177 -52.56 8.70 49.12
CA THR A 177 -52.27 8.87 50.55
C THR A 177 -52.80 10.20 51.09
N GLU A 178 -52.73 11.28 50.32
CA GLU A 178 -53.27 12.58 50.73
C GLU A 178 -54.81 12.57 50.82
N LEU A 179 -55.49 11.92 49.86
CA LEU A 179 -56.94 11.75 49.89
C LEU A 179 -57.38 10.93 51.10
N GLU A 180 -56.73 9.79 51.33
CA GLU A 180 -57.06 8.90 52.45
C GLU A 180 -56.86 9.62 53.79
N SER A 181 -55.80 10.43 53.93
CA SER A 181 -55.59 11.26 55.11
C SER A 181 -56.68 12.32 55.28
N LYS A 182 -57.15 12.93 54.19
CA LYS A 182 -58.24 13.92 54.24
C LYS A 182 -59.57 13.27 54.59
N GLU A 183 -59.90 12.12 54.00
CA GLU A 183 -61.12 11.36 54.33
C GLU A 183 -61.11 10.88 55.78
N ALA A 184 -59.99 10.39 56.29
CA ALA A 184 -59.85 10.01 57.69
C ALA A 184 -60.12 11.19 58.64
N LYS A 185 -59.56 12.37 58.33
CA LYS A 185 -59.80 13.61 59.09
C LYS A 185 -61.26 14.08 59.01
N LEU A 186 -61.89 13.97 57.83
CA LEU A 186 -63.30 14.29 57.64
C LEU A 186 -64.19 13.37 58.47
N LYS A 187 -63.92 12.06 58.45
CA LYS A 187 -64.66 11.07 59.22
C LYS A 187 -64.52 11.26 60.72
N GLU A 188 -63.33 11.63 61.19
CA GLU A 188 -63.10 11.98 62.59
C GLU A 188 -63.92 13.21 62.99
N LYS A 189 -63.91 14.26 62.17
CA LYS A 189 -64.73 15.46 62.40
C LYS A 189 -66.22 15.20 62.33
N GLU A 190 -66.71 14.37 61.40
CA GLU A 190 -68.11 13.98 61.33
C GLU A 190 -68.53 13.21 62.59
N LYS A 191 -67.68 12.30 63.08
CA LYS A 191 -67.94 11.57 64.32
C LYS A 191 -68.00 12.51 65.53
N GLU A 192 -67.09 13.49 65.60
CA GLU A 192 -67.09 14.50 66.66
C GLU A 192 -68.35 15.38 66.59
N LEU A 193 -68.71 15.85 65.39
CA LEU A 193 -69.91 16.65 65.17
C LEU A 193 -71.19 15.88 65.52
N ASN A 194 -71.34 14.64 65.07
CA ASN A 194 -72.51 13.81 65.37
C ASN A 194 -72.60 13.52 66.89
N SER A 195 -71.47 13.27 67.56
CA SER A 195 -71.45 13.12 69.02
C SER A 195 -71.90 14.40 69.73
N ARG A 196 -71.47 15.57 69.23
CA ARG A 196 -71.83 16.87 69.77
C ARG A 196 -73.30 17.23 69.49
N GLU A 197 -73.82 16.85 68.33
CA GLU A 197 -75.22 17.01 67.95
C GLU A 197 -76.12 16.12 68.81
N ALA A 198 -75.80 14.84 68.98
CA ALA A 198 -76.50 13.95 69.90
C ALA A 198 -76.46 14.46 71.36
N GLU A 199 -75.34 15.04 71.81
CA GLU A 199 -75.26 15.67 73.13
C GLU A 199 -76.18 16.89 73.23
N LEU A 200 -76.24 17.74 72.19
CA LEU A 200 -77.13 18.90 72.14
C LEU A 200 -78.62 18.50 72.09
N GLU A 201 -78.99 17.48 71.34
CA GLU A 201 -80.35 16.92 71.31
C GLU A 201 -80.75 16.33 72.66
N SER A 202 -79.84 15.64 73.35
CA SER A 202 -80.07 15.15 74.71
C SER A 202 -80.30 16.31 75.70
N LYS A 203 -79.53 17.40 75.59
CA LYS A 203 -79.71 18.60 76.41
C LYS A 203 -81.02 19.33 76.07
N GLN A 204 -81.42 19.37 74.79
CA GLN A 204 -82.69 19.96 74.38
C GLN A 204 -83.89 19.14 74.88
N SER A 205 -83.88 17.81 74.74
CA SER A 205 -84.94 16.94 75.25
C SER A 205 -85.08 17.00 76.78
N LEU A 206 -83.97 17.10 77.51
CA LEU A 206 -83.97 17.36 78.96
C LEU A 206 -84.58 18.74 79.32
N LYS A 207 -84.31 19.77 78.51
CA LYS A 207 -84.85 21.12 78.70
C LYS A 207 -86.35 21.20 78.36
N SER A 208 -86.80 20.52 77.30
CA SER A 208 -88.22 20.41 76.91
C SER A 208 -89.04 19.63 77.95
N SER A 209 -88.48 18.55 78.50
CA SER A 209 -89.10 17.79 79.59
C SER A 209 -89.20 18.61 80.90
N SER A 210 -88.24 19.52 81.13
CA SER A 210 -88.28 20.45 82.27
C SER A 210 -89.27 21.62 82.09
N GLN A 211 -89.54 22.05 80.85
CA GLN A 211 -90.49 23.14 80.56
C GLN A 211 -91.95 22.69 80.44
N GLN A 212 -92.23 21.39 80.28
CA GLN A 212 -93.60 20.86 80.29
C GLN A 212 -94.12 20.49 81.70
N SER A 213 -93.25 20.51 82.72
CA SER A 213 -93.60 20.30 84.14
C SER A 213 -93.86 21.61 84.91
N THR A 214 -93.80 22.76 84.22
CA THR A 214 -94.09 24.09 84.80
C THR A 214 -95.08 24.86 83.92
N LYS A 215 -96.27 24.31 83.73
CA LYS A 215 -97.48 25.08 83.42
C LYS A 215 -98.73 24.37 83.92
#